data_AF-A0A8S2T697-F1
#
_entry.id   AF-A0A8S2T697-F1
#
_cell.length_a   1.000
_cell.length_b   1.000
_cell.length_c   1.000
_cell.angle_alpha   90.00
_cell.angle_beta   90.00
_cell.angle_gamma   90.00
#
_symmetry.space_group_name_H-M   'P 1'
#
loop_
_entity.id
_entity.type
_entity.pdbx_description
1 polymer ?
#
loop_
_entity_poly.entity_id
_entity_poly.type
_entity_poly.pdbx_seq_one_letter_code
_entity_poly.pdbx_strand_id
1 'polypeptide(L)'
;IDTLSRAFEIDEALSLLEQYERNNPAYLNMYTCILSAARIQQNTAIVEDVYERMKKRDDVTKADLYAALILVANTYASQGNYEKANELRREFVDKENLKKPPGLTWTMVDGIIHEFTAHDRRHPRTSEIYAELDKISQELKEDGHVYSSSWLTKETDDMESVLCGHSEKLAIAFNLIATPSGETIQIIKNLRICDKMICVHRSRQLLLKFRSITDIQKALLSLTRQNFAVTAPSAETAAPTAQSSQLMHNKSKTSLRGTPYKVADIETCLRYIESDAYTSAYGDQPVWKNYVRNRIRSRFPHYTRDFCSEEGLYIRGNPCPICRDEYLLLDYRNIKLLKQFINKHTGEIEPVLRTHICQAQLRNLRVALKKAYDFGLISYEVPFRQYNYKDYYEQLKDKQPPPLLLTILQTSMEQNITNLDELSLSDKQIHQN
;
A
#
# COMPACT_ATOMS: atom_id res chain seq x y z
N ILE A 1 1.32 12.39 -7.79
CA ILE A 1 1.19 11.27 -8.74
C ILE A 1 1.28 9.94 -7.99
N ASP A 2 2.44 9.55 -7.43
CA ASP A 2 2.56 8.27 -6.70
C ASP A 2 1.44 7.99 -5.67
N THR A 3 1.14 8.96 -4.79
CA THR A 3 0.06 8.81 -3.80
C THR A 3 -1.30 8.61 -4.46
N LEU A 4 -1.61 9.34 -5.54
CA LEU A 4 -2.88 9.21 -6.27
C LEU A 4 -2.97 7.82 -6.91
N SER A 5 -1.89 7.38 -7.55
CA SER A 5 -1.77 6.04 -8.14
C SER A 5 -1.99 4.93 -7.09
N ARG A 6 -1.38 5.04 -5.90
CA ARG A 6 -1.57 4.07 -4.79
C ARG A 6 -2.93 4.18 -4.10
N ALA A 7 -3.59 5.34 -4.18
CA ALA A 7 -4.95 5.55 -3.70
C ALA A 7 -6.02 5.09 -4.70
N PHE A 8 -5.61 4.53 -5.85
CA PHE A 8 -6.46 4.10 -6.95
C PHE A 8 -7.17 5.24 -7.72
N GLU A 9 -6.68 6.47 -7.59
CA GLU A 9 -7.19 7.65 -8.28
C GLU A 9 -6.32 7.96 -9.51
N ILE A 10 -6.42 7.11 -10.54
CA ILE A 10 -5.52 7.12 -11.69
C ILE A 10 -5.82 8.29 -12.63
N ASP A 11 -7.09 8.62 -12.83
CA ASP A 11 -7.50 9.72 -13.72
C ASP A 11 -6.99 11.08 -13.20
N GLU A 12 -7.05 11.29 -11.88
CA GLU A 12 -6.45 12.45 -11.23
C GLU A 12 -4.91 12.42 -11.32
N ALA A 13 -4.30 11.24 -11.23
CA ALA A 13 -2.85 11.10 -11.39
C ALA A 13 -2.39 11.48 -12.81
N LEU A 14 -3.15 11.09 -13.84
CA LEU A 14 -2.94 11.46 -15.24
C LEU A 14 -3.14 12.95 -15.46
N SER A 15 -4.24 13.52 -14.97
CA SER A 15 -4.53 14.96 -15.08
C SER A 15 -3.41 15.81 -14.46
N LEU A 16 -2.88 15.36 -13.30
CA LEU A 16 -1.76 16.01 -12.64
C LEU A 16 -0.45 15.87 -13.44
N LEU A 17 -0.21 14.71 -14.06
CA LEU A 17 0.93 14.51 -14.95
C LEU A 17 0.86 15.47 -16.15
N GLU A 18 -0.29 15.56 -16.82
CA GLU A 18 -0.51 16.45 -17.95
C GLU A 18 -0.33 17.92 -17.58
N GLN A 19 -0.80 18.33 -16.40
CA GLN A 19 -0.59 19.68 -15.90
C GLN A 19 0.90 19.96 -15.65
N TYR A 20 1.63 18.99 -15.09
CA TYR A 20 3.05 19.11 -14.81
C TYR A 20 3.87 19.23 -16.10
N GLU A 21 3.54 18.41 -17.11
CA GLU A 21 4.18 18.38 -18.43
C GLU A 21 4.11 19.71 -19.20
N ARG A 22 3.09 20.55 -18.94
CA ARG A 22 2.96 21.87 -19.60
C ARG A 22 4.12 22.80 -19.29
N ASN A 23 4.72 22.68 -18.11
CA ASN A 23 5.73 23.60 -17.62
C ASN A 23 7.08 22.92 -17.33
N ASN A 24 7.11 21.59 -17.24
CA ASN A 24 8.30 20.83 -16.84
C ASN A 24 8.37 19.50 -17.60
N PRO A 25 9.58 18.99 -17.91
CA PRO A 25 9.71 17.63 -18.39
C PRO A 25 9.30 16.65 -17.29
N ALA A 26 8.28 15.82 -17.55
CA ALA A 26 7.86 14.81 -16.58
C ALA A 26 8.99 13.80 -16.30
N TYR A 27 9.12 13.37 -15.05
CA TYR A 27 10.08 12.33 -14.68
C TYR A 27 9.53 10.94 -15.03
N LEU A 28 10.41 10.02 -15.43
CA LEU A 28 10.05 8.65 -15.80
C LEU A 28 9.26 7.93 -14.69
N ASN A 29 9.62 8.14 -13.43
CA ASN A 29 8.95 7.52 -12.29
C ASN A 29 7.45 7.87 -12.23
N MET A 30 7.04 9.04 -12.70
CA MET A 30 5.64 9.45 -12.75
C MET A 30 4.81 8.53 -13.65
N TYR A 31 5.31 8.19 -14.84
CA TYR A 31 4.65 7.24 -15.74
C TYR A 31 4.63 5.83 -15.16
N THR A 32 5.76 5.38 -14.60
CA THR A 32 5.84 4.02 -14.02
C THR A 32 4.89 3.83 -12.83
N CYS A 33 4.66 4.86 -12.00
CA CYS A 33 3.65 4.85 -10.94
C CYS A 33 2.25 4.65 -11.50
N ILE A 34 1.90 5.37 -12.57
CA ILE A 34 0.59 5.28 -13.24
C ILE A 34 0.41 3.90 -13.89
N LEU A 35 1.41 3.40 -14.63
CA LEU A 35 1.40 2.05 -15.23
C LEU A 35 1.21 0.96 -14.16
N SER A 36 1.91 1.07 -13.04
CA SER A 36 1.81 0.11 -11.94
C SER A 36 0.41 0.09 -11.32
N ALA A 37 -0.19 1.26 -11.10
CA ALA A 37 -1.56 1.36 -10.58
C ALA A 37 -2.59 0.85 -11.58
N ALA A 38 -2.45 1.22 -12.85
CA ALA A 38 -3.38 0.82 -13.91
C ALA A 38 -3.33 -0.70 -14.16
N ARG A 39 -2.16 -1.34 -13.99
CA ARG A 39 -2.04 -2.80 -13.95
C ARG A 39 -2.85 -3.42 -12.80
N ILE A 40 -2.78 -2.85 -11.58
CA ILE A 40 -3.52 -3.38 -10.43
C ILE A 40 -5.03 -3.26 -10.64
N GLN A 41 -5.46 -2.16 -11.26
CA GLN A 41 -6.86 -1.94 -11.63
C GLN A 41 -7.29 -2.67 -12.92
N GLN A 42 -6.35 -3.36 -13.58
CA GLN A 42 -6.57 -4.02 -14.87
C GLN A 42 -7.14 -3.07 -15.94
N ASN A 43 -6.69 -1.81 -15.97
CA ASN A 43 -7.13 -0.81 -16.94
C ASN A 43 -6.19 -0.78 -18.15
N THR A 44 -6.54 -1.49 -19.22
CA THR A 44 -5.72 -1.61 -20.44
C THR A 44 -5.60 -0.29 -21.20
N ALA A 45 -6.67 0.52 -21.28
CA ALA A 45 -6.67 1.77 -22.01
C ALA A 45 -5.62 2.76 -21.47
N ILE A 46 -5.55 2.92 -20.15
CA ILE A 46 -4.55 3.80 -19.52
C ILE A 46 -3.14 3.23 -19.70
N VAL A 47 -2.98 1.91 -19.55
CA VAL A 47 -1.68 1.28 -19.67
C VAL A 47 -1.11 1.42 -21.09
N GLU A 48 -1.94 1.30 -22.13
CA GLU A 48 -1.55 1.54 -23.52
C GLU A 48 -1.23 3.02 -23.78
N ASP A 49 -2.10 3.96 -23.35
CA ASP A 49 -1.87 5.40 -23.54
C ASP A 49 -0.55 5.87 -22.90
N VAL A 50 -0.34 5.52 -21.63
CA VAL A 50 0.87 5.92 -20.89
C VAL A 50 2.13 5.30 -21.50
N TYR A 51 2.05 4.06 -21.99
CA TYR A 51 3.15 3.41 -22.68
C TYR A 51 3.49 4.08 -24.03
N GLU A 52 2.48 4.45 -24.83
CA GLU A 52 2.70 5.18 -26.08
C GLU A 52 3.23 6.60 -25.85
N ARG A 53 2.82 7.27 -24.76
CA ARG A 53 3.44 8.55 -24.36
C ARG A 53 4.92 8.36 -24.03
N MET A 54 5.28 7.30 -23.29
CA MET A 54 6.68 6.99 -22.98
C MET A 54 7.52 6.71 -24.23
N LYS A 55 6.98 6.01 -25.23
CA LYS A 55 7.69 5.71 -26.50
C LYS A 55 8.06 6.94 -27.32
N LYS A 56 7.29 8.03 -27.19
CA LYS A 56 7.50 9.29 -27.94
C LYS A 56 8.56 10.19 -27.30
N ARG A 57 9.12 9.80 -26.16
CA ARG A 57 10.08 10.61 -25.42
C ARG A 57 11.51 10.24 -25.79
N ASP A 58 12.32 11.26 -26.05
CA ASP A 58 13.72 11.08 -26.45
C ASP A 58 14.65 10.72 -25.27
N ASP A 59 14.24 11.01 -24.03
CA ASP A 59 15.03 10.78 -22.82
C ASP A 59 14.85 9.37 -22.22
N VAL A 60 13.96 8.56 -22.79
CA VAL A 60 13.63 7.23 -22.26
C VAL A 60 14.57 6.19 -22.87
N THR A 61 15.28 5.47 -22.02
CA THR A 61 16.16 4.40 -22.52
C THR A 61 15.34 3.20 -22.99
N LYS A 62 15.95 2.42 -23.86
CA LYS A 62 15.49 1.10 -24.26
C LYS A 62 15.14 0.17 -23.08
N ALA A 63 15.91 0.24 -21.98
CA ALA A 63 15.63 -0.54 -20.77
C ALA A 63 14.38 -0.05 -20.02
N ASP A 64 14.15 1.26 -20.00
CA ASP A 64 12.99 1.87 -19.36
C ASP A 64 11.70 1.54 -20.11
N LEU A 65 11.72 1.60 -21.46
CA LEU A 65 10.61 1.16 -22.30
C LEU A 65 10.30 -0.32 -22.07
N TYR A 66 11.32 -1.16 -21.93
CA TYR A 66 11.11 -2.56 -21.62
C TYR A 66 10.43 -2.76 -20.26
N ALA A 67 10.86 -2.03 -19.23
CA ALA A 67 10.24 -2.10 -17.90
C ALA A 67 8.76 -1.69 -17.96
N ALA A 68 8.43 -0.65 -18.72
CA ALA A 68 7.05 -0.22 -18.97
C ALA A 68 6.24 -1.28 -19.75
N LEU A 69 6.81 -1.85 -20.81
CA LEU A 69 6.20 -2.93 -21.59
C LEU A 69 5.85 -4.15 -20.73
N ILE A 70 6.69 -4.51 -19.76
CA ILE A 70 6.40 -5.61 -18.83
C ILE A 70 5.13 -5.31 -18.02
N LEU A 71 4.90 -4.06 -17.59
CA LEU A 71 3.66 -3.66 -16.93
C LEU A 71 2.45 -3.78 -17.87
N VAL A 72 2.62 -3.40 -19.14
CA VAL A 72 1.61 -3.57 -20.19
C VAL A 72 1.25 -5.04 -20.40
N ALA A 73 2.24 -5.88 -20.68
CA ALA A 73 2.04 -7.30 -20.90
C ALA A 73 1.45 -8.01 -19.66
N ASN A 74 1.85 -7.61 -18.44
CA ASN A 74 1.28 -8.16 -17.23
C ASN A 74 -0.17 -7.74 -16.99
N THR A 75 -0.58 -6.57 -17.48
CA THR A 75 -1.98 -6.14 -17.45
C THR A 75 -2.83 -7.06 -18.32
N TYR A 76 -2.40 -7.33 -19.56
CA TYR A 76 -3.06 -8.31 -20.44
C TYR A 76 -3.10 -9.72 -19.86
N ALA A 77 -1.98 -10.19 -19.30
CA ALA A 77 -1.93 -11.50 -18.66
C ALA A 77 -2.89 -11.61 -17.47
N SER A 78 -3.03 -10.54 -16.66
CA SER A 78 -3.96 -10.54 -15.51
C SER A 78 -5.44 -10.64 -15.90
N GLN A 79 -5.76 -10.29 -17.15
CA GLN A 79 -7.10 -10.44 -17.74
C GLN A 79 -7.27 -11.77 -18.49
N GLY A 80 -6.27 -12.66 -18.47
CA GLY A 80 -6.26 -13.92 -19.21
C GLY A 80 -5.85 -13.80 -20.68
N ASN A 81 -5.51 -12.61 -21.18
CA ASN A 81 -5.04 -12.43 -22.56
C ASN A 81 -3.53 -12.69 -22.66
N TYR A 82 -3.14 -13.95 -22.55
CA TYR A 82 -1.74 -14.37 -22.58
C TYR A 82 -1.11 -14.25 -23.98
N GLU A 83 -1.92 -14.39 -25.04
CA GLU A 83 -1.47 -14.26 -26.43
C GLU A 83 -0.92 -12.86 -26.69
N LYS A 84 -1.70 -11.82 -26.43
CA LYS A 84 -1.26 -10.42 -26.59
C LYS A 84 -0.09 -10.09 -25.66
N ALA A 85 -0.09 -10.59 -24.43
CA ALA A 85 1.03 -10.40 -23.51
C ALA A 85 2.35 -10.99 -24.05
N ASN A 86 2.29 -12.15 -24.70
CA ASN A 86 3.46 -12.81 -25.27
C ASN A 86 3.88 -12.17 -26.60
N GLU A 87 2.93 -11.74 -27.43
CA GLU A 87 3.19 -10.97 -28.65
C GLU A 87 3.97 -9.70 -28.34
N LEU A 88 3.47 -8.87 -27.42
CA LEU A 88 4.12 -7.63 -26.98
C LEU A 88 5.57 -7.86 -26.50
N ARG A 89 5.79 -8.93 -25.72
CA ARG A 89 7.13 -9.29 -25.25
C ARG A 89 8.06 -9.73 -26.39
N ARG A 90 7.56 -10.52 -27.35
CA ARG A 90 8.33 -10.97 -28.52
C ARG A 90 8.68 -9.81 -29.42
N GLU A 91 7.70 -9.00 -29.80
CA GLU A 91 7.89 -7.86 -30.70
C GLU A 91 9.02 -6.94 -30.23
N PHE A 92 9.08 -6.65 -28.93
CA PHE A 92 10.12 -5.80 -28.38
C PHE A 92 11.50 -6.48 -28.36
N VAL A 93 11.57 -7.77 -28.03
CA VAL A 93 12.83 -8.53 -28.06
C VAL A 93 13.35 -8.65 -29.49
N ASP A 94 12.47 -8.93 -30.46
CA ASP A 94 12.80 -9.16 -31.86
C ASP A 94 13.18 -7.85 -32.57
N LYS A 95 12.46 -6.74 -32.33
CA LYS A 95 12.73 -5.44 -32.98
C LYS A 95 13.91 -4.70 -32.37
N GLU A 96 14.05 -4.72 -31.04
CA GLU A 96 15.00 -3.85 -30.36
C GLU A 96 16.32 -4.54 -29.97
N ASN A 97 16.40 -5.87 -30.18
CA ASN A 97 17.53 -6.74 -29.76
C ASN A 97 17.89 -6.58 -28.27
N LEU A 98 16.91 -6.20 -27.44
CA LEU A 98 17.07 -6.01 -26.01
C LEU A 98 16.70 -7.30 -25.30
N LYS A 99 17.73 -7.99 -24.80
CA LYS A 99 17.52 -9.10 -23.89
C LYS A 99 17.22 -8.53 -22.51
N LYS A 100 16.08 -8.93 -21.93
CA LYS A 100 15.83 -8.73 -20.51
C LYS A 100 17.04 -9.26 -19.73
N PRO A 101 17.70 -8.44 -18.88
CA PRO A 101 18.65 -9.00 -17.94
C PRO A 101 17.88 -10.03 -17.10
N PRO A 102 18.31 -11.31 -17.09
CA PRO A 102 17.57 -12.33 -16.38
C PRO A 102 17.45 -11.94 -14.91
N GLY A 103 16.35 -12.37 -14.28
CA GLY A 103 16.24 -12.29 -12.83
C GLY A 103 17.33 -13.16 -12.22
N LEU A 104 18.40 -12.52 -11.76
CA LEU A 104 19.58 -13.15 -11.23
C LEU A 104 19.49 -13.12 -9.72
N THR A 105 19.60 -14.29 -9.14
CA THR A 105 19.70 -14.46 -7.69
C THR A 105 21.05 -15.08 -7.39
N TRP A 106 21.75 -14.57 -6.38
CA TRP A 106 23.01 -15.15 -5.97
C TRP A 106 23.11 -15.26 -4.45
N THR A 107 23.95 -16.21 -4.03
CA THR A 107 24.27 -16.51 -2.64
C THR A 107 25.77 -16.72 -2.51
N MET A 108 26.28 -16.60 -1.28
CA MET A 108 27.67 -16.90 -0.96
C MET A 108 27.72 -18.05 0.03
N VAL A 109 28.37 -19.15 -0.34
CA VAL A 109 28.59 -20.33 0.52
C VAL A 109 30.08 -20.67 0.45
N ASP A 110 30.71 -20.88 1.60
CA ASP A 110 32.16 -21.18 1.72
C ASP A 110 33.07 -20.20 0.95
N GLY A 111 32.67 -18.92 0.89
CA GLY A 111 33.41 -17.87 0.18
C GLY A 111 33.26 -17.89 -1.36
N ILE A 112 32.41 -18.76 -1.91
CA ILE A 112 32.14 -18.87 -3.34
C ILE A 112 30.76 -18.27 -3.65
N ILE A 113 30.69 -17.47 -4.73
CA ILE A 113 29.42 -16.92 -5.22
C ILE A 113 28.75 -17.94 -6.13
N HIS A 114 27.51 -18.28 -5.82
CA HIS A 114 26.67 -19.15 -6.63
C HIS A 114 25.51 -18.35 -7.21
N GLU A 115 25.40 -18.37 -8.54
CA GLU A 115 24.42 -17.60 -9.29
C GLU A 115 23.34 -18.51 -9.90
N PHE A 116 22.10 -18.04 -9.87
CA PHE A 116 20.94 -18.75 -10.37
C PHE A 116 20.07 -17.82 -11.22
N THR A 117 19.67 -18.31 -12.40
CA THR A 117 18.56 -17.73 -13.18
C THR A 117 17.30 -18.59 -13.06
N ALA A 118 16.16 -18.14 -13.57
CA ALA A 118 14.95 -18.97 -13.55
C ALA A 118 15.19 -20.25 -14.37
N HIS A 119 14.79 -21.39 -13.83
CA HIS A 119 14.96 -22.73 -14.42
C HIS A 119 16.42 -23.09 -14.75
N ASP A 120 17.38 -22.54 -14.01
CA ASP A 120 18.80 -22.77 -14.25
C ASP A 120 19.23 -24.20 -13.93
N ARG A 121 19.97 -24.82 -14.85
CA ARG A 121 20.53 -26.17 -14.73
C ARG A 121 22.06 -26.20 -14.90
N ARG A 122 22.72 -25.04 -14.91
CA ARG A 122 24.17 -24.93 -15.12
C ARG A 122 24.98 -25.27 -13.87
N HIS A 123 24.34 -25.26 -12.70
CA HIS A 123 25.02 -25.52 -11.43
C HIS A 123 25.48 -26.99 -11.35
N PRO A 124 26.71 -27.30 -10.89
CA PRO A 124 27.20 -28.68 -10.78
C PRO A 124 26.31 -29.60 -9.93
N ARG A 125 25.68 -29.03 -8.89
CA ARG A 125 24.74 -29.72 -7.97
C ARG A 125 23.27 -29.63 -8.40
N THR A 126 22.98 -29.35 -9.68
CA THR A 126 21.62 -29.15 -10.19
C THR A 126 20.66 -30.28 -9.78
N SER A 127 21.07 -31.54 -9.89
CA SER A 127 20.21 -32.68 -9.54
C SER A 127 19.78 -32.66 -8.08
N GLU A 128 20.69 -32.32 -7.16
CA GLU A 128 20.39 -32.20 -5.73
C GLU A 128 19.46 -31.01 -5.46
N ILE A 129 19.70 -29.88 -6.12
CA ILE A 129 18.90 -28.65 -5.98
C ILE A 129 17.45 -28.91 -6.38
N TYR A 130 17.22 -29.56 -7.52
CA TYR A 130 15.86 -29.86 -7.97
C TYR A 130 15.17 -30.91 -7.10
N ALA A 131 15.90 -31.93 -6.62
CA ALA A 131 15.33 -32.90 -5.67
C ALA A 131 14.89 -32.23 -4.36
N GLU A 132 15.68 -31.28 -3.85
CA GLU A 132 15.32 -30.51 -2.66
C GLU A 132 14.12 -29.58 -2.91
N LEU A 133 14.02 -29.00 -4.12
CA LEU A 133 12.84 -28.21 -4.52
C LEU A 133 11.56 -29.06 -4.57
N ASP A 134 11.63 -30.27 -5.11
CA ASP A 134 10.49 -31.18 -5.19
C ASP A 134 10.02 -31.56 -3.78
N LYS A 135 10.96 -31.85 -2.87
CA LYS A 135 10.68 -32.09 -1.46
C LYS A 135 9.96 -30.90 -0.80
N ILE A 136 10.48 -29.69 -0.99
CA ILE A 136 9.86 -28.45 -0.48
C ILE A 136 8.44 -28.26 -1.05
N SER A 137 8.23 -28.58 -2.32
CA SER A 137 6.92 -28.45 -2.97
C SER A 137 5.89 -29.42 -2.39
N GLN A 138 6.31 -30.66 -2.11
CA GLN A 138 5.46 -31.68 -1.52
C GLN A 138 5.06 -31.32 -0.08
N GLU A 139 6.01 -30.89 0.76
CA GLU A 139 5.75 -30.43 2.13
C GLU A 139 4.73 -29.27 2.15
N LEU A 140 4.83 -28.31 1.21
CA LEU A 140 3.85 -27.22 1.11
C LEU A 140 2.42 -27.71 0.82
N LYS A 141 2.27 -28.73 -0.02
CA LYS A 141 0.96 -29.30 -0.35
C LYS A 141 0.32 -29.97 0.85
N GLU A 142 1.11 -30.69 1.63
CA GLU A 142 0.67 -31.35 2.86
C GLU A 142 0.19 -30.31 3.90
N ASP A 143 0.82 -29.14 3.95
CA ASP A 143 0.40 -27.99 4.75
C ASP A 143 -0.81 -27.20 4.21
N GLY A 144 -1.45 -27.70 3.14
CA GLY A 144 -2.66 -27.10 2.55
C GLY A 144 -2.41 -25.87 1.69
N HIS A 145 -1.19 -25.67 1.16
CA HIS A 145 -0.94 -24.58 0.22
C HIS A 145 -1.58 -24.83 -1.15
N VAL A 146 -2.39 -23.87 -1.59
CA VAL A 146 -2.99 -23.85 -2.93
C VAL A 146 -2.31 -22.80 -3.80
N TYR A 147 -1.80 -23.20 -4.96
CA TYR A 147 -1.30 -22.28 -5.98
C TYR A 147 -2.47 -21.63 -6.72
N SER A 148 -2.52 -20.29 -6.80
CA SER A 148 -3.56 -19.58 -7.56
C SER A 148 -3.09 -19.25 -8.98
N SER A 149 -3.97 -19.46 -9.96
CA SER A 149 -3.76 -19.10 -11.37
C SER A 149 -3.59 -17.59 -11.58
N SER A 150 -4.16 -16.75 -10.70
CA SER A 150 -3.94 -15.30 -10.70
C SER A 150 -2.47 -14.88 -10.47
N TRP A 151 -1.58 -15.84 -10.23
CA TRP A 151 -0.17 -15.62 -9.94
C TRP A 151 0.76 -15.82 -11.12
N LEU A 152 0.24 -16.24 -12.26
CA LEU A 152 1.03 -16.52 -13.45
C LEU A 152 0.88 -15.42 -14.49
N THR A 153 1.97 -15.10 -15.16
CA THR A 153 2.00 -14.17 -16.30
C THR A 153 1.95 -14.89 -17.66
N LYS A 154 1.73 -16.22 -17.62
CA LYS A 154 1.66 -17.15 -18.76
C LYS A 154 0.69 -18.27 -18.42
N GLU A 155 -0.10 -18.69 -19.40
CA GLU A 155 -0.93 -19.89 -19.33
C GLU A 155 -0.06 -21.15 -19.17
N THR A 156 -0.38 -21.98 -18.18
CA THR A 156 0.30 -23.25 -17.95
C THR A 156 -0.61 -24.21 -17.19
N ASP A 157 -0.66 -25.46 -17.65
CA ASP A 157 -1.33 -26.57 -16.96
C ASP A 157 -0.52 -27.07 -15.75
N ASP A 158 0.75 -26.65 -15.65
CA ASP A 158 1.71 -27.03 -14.61
C ASP A 158 2.22 -25.77 -13.89
N MET A 159 1.33 -25.20 -13.08
CA MET A 159 1.62 -24.03 -12.25
C MET A 159 2.80 -24.27 -11.30
N GLU A 160 2.99 -25.52 -10.90
CA GLU A 160 4.02 -25.96 -9.97
C GLU A 160 5.41 -25.83 -10.60
N SER A 161 5.65 -26.34 -11.80
CA SER A 161 6.99 -26.21 -12.42
C SER A 161 7.37 -24.77 -12.78
N VAL A 162 6.39 -23.92 -13.11
CA VAL A 162 6.64 -22.50 -13.39
C VAL A 162 6.98 -21.74 -12.10
N LEU A 163 6.23 -21.96 -11.02
CA LEU A 163 6.47 -21.29 -9.75
C LEU A 163 7.67 -21.88 -9.01
N CYS A 164 8.00 -23.15 -9.18
CA CYS A 164 9.15 -23.83 -8.54
C CYS A 164 10.49 -23.51 -9.20
N GLY A 165 10.51 -23.05 -10.45
CA GLY A 165 11.72 -22.66 -11.16
C GLY A 165 12.22 -21.23 -10.93
N HIS A 166 11.70 -20.48 -9.95
CA HIS A 166 12.22 -19.13 -9.67
C HIS A 166 13.68 -19.17 -9.23
N SER A 167 14.50 -18.20 -9.66
CA SER A 167 15.93 -18.18 -9.32
C SER A 167 16.20 -18.10 -7.82
N GLU A 168 15.32 -17.46 -7.05
CA GLU A 168 15.43 -17.46 -5.60
C GLU A 168 15.14 -18.82 -4.97
N LYS A 169 14.22 -19.61 -5.54
CA LYS A 169 13.94 -20.96 -5.05
C LYS A 169 15.14 -21.87 -5.25
N LEU A 170 15.76 -21.80 -6.44
CA LEU A 170 17.00 -22.53 -6.73
C LEU A 170 18.12 -22.14 -5.76
N ALA A 171 18.30 -20.85 -5.50
CA ALA A 171 19.26 -20.36 -4.52
C ALA A 171 18.94 -20.85 -3.09
N ILE A 172 17.68 -20.82 -2.68
CA ILE A 172 17.21 -21.36 -1.40
C ILE A 172 17.54 -22.84 -1.28
N ALA A 173 17.12 -23.65 -2.26
CA ALA A 173 17.34 -25.10 -2.24
C ALA A 173 18.84 -25.42 -2.22
N PHE A 174 19.66 -24.72 -3.02
CA PHE A 174 21.10 -24.88 -2.96
C PHE A 174 21.67 -24.59 -1.56
N ASN A 175 21.28 -23.48 -0.94
CA ASN A 175 21.75 -23.17 0.41
C ASN A 175 21.33 -24.23 1.43
N LEU A 176 20.10 -24.75 1.36
CA LEU A 176 19.64 -25.80 2.28
C LEU A 176 20.48 -27.09 2.21
N ILE A 177 21.06 -27.38 1.04
CA ILE A 177 21.92 -28.55 0.84
C ILE A 177 23.39 -28.22 1.15
N ALA A 178 23.80 -26.96 0.98
CA ALA A 178 25.20 -26.54 1.08
C ALA A 178 25.59 -25.99 2.46
N THR A 179 24.64 -25.47 3.24
CA THR A 179 24.90 -24.90 4.58
C THR A 179 24.37 -25.81 5.68
N PRO A 180 25.09 -25.96 6.82
CA PRO A 180 24.60 -26.64 8.01
C PRO A 180 23.25 -26.10 8.52
N SER A 181 22.47 -26.96 9.16
CA SER A 181 21.20 -26.57 9.77
C SER A 181 21.41 -25.50 10.85
N GLY A 182 20.66 -24.39 10.76
CA GLY A 182 20.71 -23.28 11.71
C GLY A 182 21.58 -22.10 11.30
N GLU A 183 22.32 -22.19 10.17
CA GLU A 183 23.11 -21.08 9.66
C GLU A 183 22.24 -20.05 8.90
N THR A 184 22.66 -18.78 8.91
CA THR A 184 21.92 -17.71 8.23
C THR A 184 22.19 -17.74 6.72
N ILE A 185 21.14 -17.85 5.93
CA ILE A 185 21.24 -17.85 4.47
C ILE A 185 21.04 -16.43 3.94
N GLN A 186 21.99 -15.98 3.11
CA GLN A 186 21.95 -14.67 2.48
C GLN A 186 21.68 -14.80 0.99
N ILE A 187 20.56 -14.25 0.54
CA ILE A 187 20.18 -14.27 -0.87
C ILE A 187 20.03 -12.84 -1.36
N ILE A 188 20.72 -12.54 -2.46
CA ILE A 188 20.68 -11.22 -3.09
C ILE A 188 20.08 -11.40 -4.48
N LYS A 189 19.20 -10.47 -4.87
CA LYS A 189 18.55 -10.48 -6.17
C LYS A 189 18.64 -9.10 -6.82
N ASN A 190 18.81 -9.08 -8.14
CA ASN A 190 18.77 -7.86 -8.95
C ASN A 190 17.34 -7.35 -9.24
N LEU A 191 16.30 -8.09 -8.84
CA LEU A 191 14.89 -7.72 -8.99
C LEU A 191 14.20 -7.77 -7.62
N ARG A 192 13.04 -7.10 -7.49
CA ARG A 192 12.19 -7.24 -6.31
C ARG A 192 11.86 -8.73 -6.09
N ILE A 193 12.03 -9.19 -4.86
CA ILE A 193 11.62 -10.55 -4.45
C ILE A 193 10.14 -10.68 -4.71
N CYS A 194 9.73 -11.77 -5.35
CA CYS A 194 8.33 -12.00 -5.63
C CYS A 194 7.53 -11.95 -4.31
N ASP A 195 6.52 -11.07 -4.20
CA ASP A 195 5.68 -10.96 -2.99
C ASP A 195 4.98 -12.30 -2.66
N LYS A 196 4.94 -13.22 -3.63
CA LYS A 196 4.38 -14.59 -3.53
C LYS A 196 5.44 -15.66 -3.21
N MET A 197 6.72 -15.29 -3.11
CA MET A 197 7.81 -16.10 -2.53
C MET A 197 7.61 -16.35 -1.03
N ILE A 198 6.69 -15.62 -0.40
CA ILE A 198 6.23 -15.89 0.97
C ILE A 198 5.72 -17.34 1.12
N CYS A 199 5.35 -18.02 0.04
CA CYS A 199 5.03 -19.46 0.08
C CYS A 199 6.25 -20.36 0.33
N VAL A 200 7.47 -19.98 -0.04
CA VAL A 200 8.71 -20.77 0.23
C VAL A 200 9.22 -20.52 1.64
N HIS A 201 8.97 -19.34 2.19
CA HIS A 201 9.22 -19.04 3.60
C HIS A 201 8.40 -19.92 4.55
N ARG A 202 7.34 -20.56 4.06
CA ARG A 202 6.44 -21.39 4.87
C ARG A 202 6.89 -22.84 4.98
N SER A 203 7.78 -23.35 4.11
CA SER A 203 8.14 -24.78 4.08
C SER A 203 9.49 -25.15 4.67
N ARG A 204 10.40 -24.21 4.94
CA ARG A 204 11.62 -24.55 5.66
C ARG A 204 12.25 -23.30 6.26
N GLN A 205 12.38 -23.28 7.58
CA GLN A 205 13.40 -22.66 8.44
C GLN A 205 14.42 -21.62 7.89
N LEU A 206 14.07 -20.76 6.94
CA LEU A 206 15.04 -19.89 6.29
C LEU A 206 14.92 -18.47 6.84
N LEU A 207 15.79 -18.15 7.80
CA LEU A 207 16.14 -16.78 8.15
C LEU A 207 16.86 -16.13 6.96
N LEU A 208 16.12 -15.80 5.91
CA LEU A 208 16.59 -14.80 4.95
C LEU A 208 16.54 -13.46 5.69
N LYS A 209 17.71 -13.00 6.13
CA LYS A 209 17.90 -11.58 6.45
C LYS A 209 17.83 -10.82 5.13
N PHE A 210 16.62 -10.61 4.61
CA PHE A 210 16.40 -9.47 3.75
C PHE A 210 16.68 -8.27 4.65
N ARG A 211 17.86 -7.66 4.52
CA ARG A 211 18.01 -6.25 4.85
C ARG A 211 17.01 -5.56 3.94
N SER A 212 15.81 -5.37 4.45
CA SER A 212 14.74 -4.75 3.71
C SER A 212 15.26 -3.41 3.24
N ILE A 213 14.93 -3.12 1.98
CA ILE A 213 15.18 -1.84 1.32
C ILE A 213 14.81 -0.63 2.21
N THR A 214 14.01 -0.82 3.27
CA THR A 214 13.71 0.17 4.31
C THR A 214 14.93 0.74 5.05
N ASP A 215 16.01 0.01 5.30
CA ASP A 215 17.16 0.57 6.04
C ASP A 215 18.06 1.42 5.14
N ILE A 216 18.21 1.02 3.87
CA ILE A 216 18.85 1.84 2.83
C ILE A 216 17.96 3.05 2.49
N GLN A 217 16.63 2.89 2.43
CA GLN A 217 15.69 4.00 2.24
C GLN A 217 15.63 4.94 3.44
N LYS A 218 15.75 4.45 4.70
CA LYS A 218 15.87 5.28 5.90
C LYS A 218 17.20 6.06 5.91
N ALA A 219 18.29 5.41 5.51
CA ALA A 219 19.59 6.06 5.36
C ALA A 219 19.56 7.13 4.25
N LEU A 220 19.00 6.81 3.07
CA LEU A 220 18.79 7.76 1.97
C LEU A 220 17.83 8.90 2.36
N LEU A 221 16.74 8.62 3.08
CA LEU A 221 15.82 9.65 3.58
C LEU A 221 16.47 10.56 4.62
N SER A 222 17.38 10.04 5.46
CA SER A 222 18.15 10.86 6.40
C SER A 222 19.16 11.77 5.67
N LEU A 223 19.80 11.27 4.62
CA LEU A 223 20.69 12.04 3.74
C LEU A 223 19.92 13.08 2.91
N THR A 224 18.70 12.76 2.49
CA THR A 224 17.83 13.68 1.75
C THR A 224 17.30 14.79 2.68
N ARG A 225 17.00 14.49 3.95
CA ARG A 225 16.62 15.51 4.95
C ARG A 225 17.75 16.48 5.30
N GLN A 226 19.00 16.02 5.28
CA GLN A 226 20.17 16.89 5.50
C GLN A 226 20.43 17.82 4.30
N ASN A 227 20.17 17.37 3.07
CA ASN A 227 20.43 18.15 1.86
C ASN A 227 19.31 19.12 1.46
N PHE A 228 18.12 19.03 2.08
CA PHE A 228 16.97 19.91 1.81
C PHE A 228 16.56 20.78 3.01
N ALA A 229 17.43 20.93 4.02
CA ALA A 229 17.25 21.92 5.06
C ALA A 229 17.45 23.33 4.47
N VAL A 230 16.41 23.84 3.80
CA VAL A 230 16.27 25.28 3.60
C VAL A 230 16.04 25.87 4.98
N THR A 231 17.05 26.57 5.48
CA THR A 231 16.97 27.42 6.67
C THR A 231 15.75 28.32 6.54
N ALA A 232 14.72 28.06 7.35
CA ALA A 232 13.61 28.96 7.53
C ALA A 232 14.16 30.27 8.16
N PRO A 233 13.90 31.45 7.58
CA PRO A 233 14.24 32.70 8.26
C PRO A 233 13.38 32.84 9.51
N SER A 234 14.04 33.27 10.57
CA SER A 234 13.48 33.64 11.87
C SER A 234 12.34 34.64 11.73
N ALA A 235 11.28 34.39 12.50
CA ALA A 235 10.11 35.24 12.64
C ALA A 235 10.47 36.65 13.13
N GLU A 236 9.96 37.66 12.44
CA GLU A 236 9.70 38.97 13.01
C GLU A 236 8.20 39.29 12.92
N THR A 237 7.75 39.89 14.01
CA THR A 237 6.39 40.10 14.49
C THR A 237 5.56 41.07 13.65
N ALA A 238 4.30 40.73 13.40
CA ALA A 238 3.19 41.69 13.36
C ALA A 238 1.86 40.95 13.59
N ALA A 239 1.26 41.16 14.76
CA ALA A 239 -0.09 40.69 15.06
C ALA A 239 -1.11 41.51 14.27
N PRO A 240 -2.06 40.89 13.53
CA PRO A 240 -3.25 41.59 13.09
C PRO A 240 -4.37 41.36 14.11
N THR A 241 -4.82 42.49 14.64
CA THR A 241 -6.04 42.75 15.38
C THR A 241 -7.24 41.88 14.99
N ALA A 242 -7.89 41.35 16.03
CA ALA A 242 -9.17 40.67 15.98
C ALA A 242 -10.24 41.51 15.26
N GLN A 243 -10.67 41.06 14.09
CA GLN A 243 -11.98 41.41 13.56
C GLN A 243 -12.84 40.15 13.60
N SER A 244 -13.86 40.23 14.44
CA SER A 244 -14.98 39.31 14.62
C SER A 244 -15.62 38.93 13.29
N SER A 245 -15.14 37.84 12.67
CA SER A 245 -15.92 37.11 11.67
C SER A 245 -16.99 36.32 12.40
N GLN A 246 -18.24 36.74 12.18
CA GLN A 246 -19.43 36.10 12.73
C GLN A 246 -19.40 34.59 12.46
N LEU A 247 -19.23 33.82 13.53
CA LEU A 247 -19.45 32.38 13.57
C LEU A 247 -20.84 32.08 12.99
N MET A 248 -20.86 31.45 11.82
CA MET A 248 -22.09 30.93 11.21
C MET A 248 -22.65 29.84 12.11
N HIS A 249 -23.46 30.25 13.08
CA HIS A 249 -24.46 29.40 13.71
C HIS A 249 -25.23 28.65 12.63
N ASN A 250 -25.52 27.37 12.88
CA ASN A 250 -26.43 26.49 12.14
C ASN A 250 -27.70 27.23 11.67
N LYS A 251 -27.60 27.97 10.55
CA LYS A 251 -28.76 28.63 9.95
C LYS A 251 -29.51 27.57 9.15
N SER A 252 -30.72 27.31 9.66
CA SER A 252 -31.98 26.98 8.99
C SER A 252 -31.98 26.14 7.70
N LYS A 253 -33.06 25.38 7.51
CA LYS A 253 -33.42 24.49 6.39
C LYS A 253 -33.52 25.17 5.00
N THR A 254 -32.60 26.05 4.63
CA THR A 254 -32.48 26.65 3.31
C THR A 254 -31.49 25.86 2.48
N SER A 255 -31.91 25.44 1.29
CA SER A 255 -31.07 24.72 0.33
C SER A 255 -29.80 25.52 0.01
N LEU A 256 -28.63 24.89 0.13
CA LEU A 256 -27.35 25.50 -0.26
C LEU A 256 -27.13 25.55 -1.78
N ARG A 257 -28.04 24.98 -2.58
CA ARG A 257 -27.90 24.99 -4.05
C ARG A 257 -27.74 26.42 -4.57
N GLY A 258 -26.69 26.65 -5.34
CA GLY A 258 -26.37 27.93 -5.97
C GLY A 258 -25.58 28.89 -5.08
N THR A 259 -25.34 28.57 -3.81
CA THR A 259 -24.51 29.42 -2.96
C THR A 259 -23.02 29.20 -3.24
N PRO A 260 -22.15 30.21 -2.99
CA PRO A 260 -20.71 30.05 -3.06
C PRO A 260 -20.21 28.90 -2.17
N TYR A 261 -19.27 28.13 -2.71
CA TYR A 261 -18.53 27.09 -2.02
C TYR A 261 -17.06 27.48 -2.00
N LYS A 262 -16.54 27.71 -0.80
CA LYS A 262 -15.12 28.00 -0.55
C LYS A 262 -14.70 27.20 0.67
N VAL A 263 -13.50 26.64 0.61
CA VAL A 263 -12.88 25.96 1.75
C VAL A 263 -11.89 26.93 2.40
N ALA A 264 -11.85 26.94 3.73
CA ALA A 264 -10.90 27.75 4.48
C ALA A 264 -9.45 27.27 4.26
N ASP A 265 -8.48 28.11 4.63
CA ASP A 265 -7.07 27.72 4.60
C ASP A 265 -6.78 26.62 5.63
N ILE A 266 -5.68 25.89 5.42
CA ILE A 266 -5.35 24.74 6.27
C ILE A 266 -5.17 25.12 7.74
N GLU A 267 -4.53 26.24 8.05
CA GLU A 267 -4.20 26.62 9.43
C GLU A 267 -5.49 26.95 10.19
N THR A 268 -6.42 27.63 9.53
CA THR A 268 -7.76 27.88 10.06
C THR A 268 -8.54 26.59 10.23
N CYS A 269 -8.47 25.64 9.30
CA CYS A 269 -9.12 24.32 9.44
C CYS A 269 -8.59 23.52 10.63
N LEU A 270 -7.26 23.55 10.87
CA LEU A 270 -6.64 22.87 12.00
C LEU A 270 -7.09 23.50 13.33
N ARG A 271 -7.08 24.84 13.42
CA ARG A 271 -7.56 25.55 14.61
C ARG A 271 -9.05 25.35 14.86
N TYR A 272 -9.86 25.23 13.81
CA TYR A 272 -11.30 25.05 13.93
C TYR A 272 -11.66 23.76 14.70
N ILE A 273 -10.96 22.66 14.44
CA ILE A 273 -11.22 21.38 15.13
C ILE A 273 -10.95 21.45 16.64
N GLU A 274 -10.09 22.36 17.06
CA GLU A 274 -9.76 22.58 18.48
C GLU A 274 -10.63 23.66 19.12
N SER A 275 -11.51 24.30 18.34
CA SER A 275 -12.34 25.41 18.80
C SER A 275 -13.61 24.94 19.50
N ASP A 276 -14.12 25.79 20.40
CA ASP A 276 -15.42 25.57 21.05
C ASP A 276 -16.58 25.53 20.05
N ALA A 277 -16.43 26.18 18.90
CA ALA A 277 -17.43 26.16 17.83
C ALA A 277 -17.61 24.75 17.23
N TYR A 278 -16.50 24.05 16.99
CA TYR A 278 -16.54 22.66 16.53
C TYR A 278 -17.18 21.76 17.58
N THR A 279 -16.76 21.88 18.84
CA THR A 279 -17.32 21.12 19.96
C THR A 279 -18.82 21.37 20.11
N SER A 280 -19.27 22.61 19.95
CA SER A 280 -20.69 22.96 19.99
C SER A 280 -21.49 22.37 18.83
N ALA A 281 -20.88 22.23 17.64
CA ALA A 281 -21.55 21.75 16.44
C ALA A 281 -21.63 20.21 16.35
N TYR A 282 -20.57 19.51 16.75
CA TYR A 282 -20.43 18.06 16.56
C TYR A 282 -20.31 17.27 17.87
N GLY A 283 -19.89 17.92 18.96
CA GLY A 283 -19.58 17.27 20.23
C GLY A 283 -18.50 16.18 20.06
N ASP A 284 -18.67 15.08 20.80
CA ASP A 284 -17.74 13.93 20.76
C ASP A 284 -18.02 12.95 19.61
N GLN A 285 -19.05 13.22 18.80
CA GLN A 285 -19.45 12.32 17.72
C GLN A 285 -18.67 12.62 16.43
N PRO A 286 -18.44 11.59 15.58
CA PRO A 286 -17.88 11.82 14.24
C PRO A 286 -18.72 12.83 13.44
N VAL A 287 -18.06 13.68 12.64
CA VAL A 287 -18.73 14.74 11.85
C VAL A 287 -19.84 14.23 10.93
N TRP A 288 -19.77 12.96 10.53
CA TRP A 288 -20.75 12.32 9.64
C TRP A 288 -21.93 11.68 10.37
N LYS A 289 -21.89 11.55 11.71
CA LYS A 289 -22.88 10.79 12.49
C LYS A 289 -24.29 11.34 12.37
N ASN A 290 -24.43 12.66 12.43
CA ASN A 290 -25.73 13.35 12.40
C ASN A 290 -26.19 13.69 10.98
N TYR A 291 -25.39 13.38 9.96
CA TYR A 291 -25.71 13.67 8.59
C TYR A 291 -26.48 12.50 7.95
N VAL A 292 -27.64 12.81 7.38
CA VAL A 292 -28.44 11.85 6.62
C VAL A 292 -28.66 12.39 5.23
N ARG A 293 -28.34 11.57 4.22
CA ARG A 293 -28.57 11.91 2.82
C ARG A 293 -30.06 11.78 2.49
N ASN A 294 -30.54 12.63 1.59
CA ASN A 294 -31.89 12.49 1.05
C ASN A 294 -32.03 11.16 0.29
N ARG A 295 -33.11 10.41 0.59
CA ARG A 295 -33.43 9.13 -0.07
C ARG A 295 -34.02 9.38 -1.46
N ILE A 296 -33.75 8.48 -2.39
CA ILE A 296 -34.38 8.48 -3.72
C ILE A 296 -35.43 7.37 -3.72
N ARG A 297 -36.70 7.72 -3.95
CA ARG A 297 -37.82 6.74 -3.94
C ARG A 297 -37.79 5.83 -2.69
N SER A 298 -37.57 6.44 -1.52
CA SER A 298 -37.48 5.77 -0.21
C SER A 298 -36.30 4.80 -0.01
N ARG A 299 -35.38 4.67 -0.98
CA ARG A 299 -34.17 3.83 -0.87
C ARG A 299 -32.88 4.67 -0.92
N PHE A 300 -31.82 4.14 -0.32
CA PHE A 300 -30.48 4.67 -0.50
C PHE A 300 -29.82 3.97 -1.71
N PRO A 301 -29.28 4.72 -2.68
CA PRO A 301 -28.47 4.13 -3.74
C PRO A 301 -27.23 3.44 -3.15
N HIS A 302 -26.74 2.38 -3.80
CA HIS A 302 -25.53 1.66 -3.38
C HIS A 302 -24.26 2.53 -3.39
N TYR A 303 -24.29 3.67 -4.08
CA TYR A 303 -23.18 4.62 -4.18
C TYR A 303 -23.60 6.05 -3.83
N THR A 304 -22.64 6.85 -3.35
CA THR A 304 -22.86 8.29 -3.19
C THR A 304 -22.68 9.05 -4.49
N ARG A 305 -23.26 10.25 -4.55
CA ARG A 305 -23.08 11.19 -5.67
C ARG A 305 -21.61 11.53 -5.85
N ASP A 306 -21.24 11.91 -7.06
CA ASP A 306 -19.85 12.22 -7.39
C ASP A 306 -19.34 13.46 -6.66
N PHE A 307 -20.09 14.57 -6.73
CA PHE A 307 -19.70 15.86 -6.14
C PHE A 307 -20.88 16.59 -5.49
N CYS A 308 -20.56 17.43 -4.50
CA CYS A 308 -21.52 18.34 -3.83
C CYS A 308 -21.45 19.77 -4.40
N SER A 309 -20.28 20.17 -4.89
CA SER A 309 -19.99 21.48 -5.47
C SER A 309 -19.22 21.30 -6.78
N GLU A 310 -19.34 22.29 -7.65
CA GLU A 310 -18.68 22.39 -8.97
C GLU A 310 -18.48 23.88 -9.26
N GLU A 311 -17.33 24.24 -9.84
CA GLU A 311 -16.98 25.63 -10.19
C GLU A 311 -17.14 26.66 -9.03
N GLY A 312 -16.88 26.22 -7.78
CA GLY A 312 -16.99 27.09 -6.61
C GLY A 312 -18.44 27.38 -6.18
N LEU A 313 -19.42 26.62 -6.66
CA LEU A 313 -20.82 26.70 -6.25
C LEU A 313 -21.35 25.35 -5.78
N TYR A 314 -22.29 25.34 -4.84
CA TYR A 314 -22.99 24.11 -4.48
C TYR A 314 -24.05 23.75 -5.53
N ILE A 315 -23.95 22.56 -6.10
CA ILE A 315 -24.97 22.05 -7.03
C ILE A 315 -26.16 21.45 -6.26
N ARG A 316 -25.92 21.03 -5.01
CA ARG A 316 -26.84 20.23 -4.22
C ARG A 316 -27.35 21.03 -3.02
N GLY A 317 -28.66 20.91 -2.73
CA GLY A 317 -29.27 21.62 -1.60
C GLY A 317 -28.88 21.08 -0.22
N ASN A 318 -28.59 19.77 -0.12
CA ASN A 318 -28.11 19.11 1.09
C ASN A 318 -26.74 18.46 0.80
N PRO A 319 -25.62 19.22 0.83
CA PRO A 319 -24.26 18.71 0.63
C PRO A 319 -23.80 17.80 1.79
N CYS A 320 -22.75 17.02 1.57
CA CYS A 320 -22.22 16.12 2.61
C CYS A 320 -21.55 16.92 3.75
N PRO A 321 -21.32 16.34 4.95
CA PRO A 321 -20.91 17.10 6.13
C PRO A 321 -19.56 17.80 5.91
N ILE A 322 -18.62 17.12 5.24
CA ILE A 322 -17.32 17.69 4.85
C ILE A 322 -17.46 18.82 3.84
N CYS A 323 -18.40 18.72 2.89
CA CYS A 323 -18.59 19.79 1.92
C CYS A 323 -19.42 20.94 2.48
N ARG A 324 -20.26 20.70 3.50
CA ARG A 324 -21.18 21.71 4.05
C ARG A 324 -20.45 22.69 4.95
N ASP A 325 -19.50 22.18 5.72
CA ASP A 325 -18.69 22.97 6.64
C ASP A 325 -17.37 23.36 5.95
N GLU A 326 -17.20 24.65 5.71
CA GLU A 326 -16.04 25.22 5.02
C GLU A 326 -14.71 25.04 5.77
N TYR A 327 -14.77 24.72 7.07
CA TYR A 327 -13.62 24.54 7.93
C TYR A 327 -13.21 23.05 8.08
N LEU A 328 -14.00 22.11 7.54
CA LEU A 328 -13.67 20.69 7.54
C LEU A 328 -12.88 20.30 6.29
N LEU A 329 -11.56 20.48 6.34
CA LEU A 329 -10.65 20.07 5.26
C LEU A 329 -10.00 18.70 5.56
N LEU A 330 -10.18 17.76 4.62
CA LEU A 330 -9.50 16.46 4.60
C LEU A 330 -8.05 16.61 4.11
N ASP A 331 -7.14 16.84 5.05
CA ASP A 331 -5.69 16.93 4.82
C ASP A 331 -4.95 15.95 5.73
N TYR A 332 -3.78 15.46 5.28
CA TYR A 332 -2.96 14.49 6.02
C TYR A 332 -2.46 15.01 7.38
N ARG A 333 -2.36 16.33 7.54
CA ARG A 333 -2.02 17.00 8.82
C ARG A 333 -3.18 17.00 9.80
N ASN A 334 -4.41 16.89 9.31
CA ASN A 334 -5.61 16.93 10.13
C ASN A 334 -5.96 15.54 10.69
N ILE A 335 -5.09 15.04 11.57
CA ILE A 335 -5.18 13.68 12.11
C ILE A 335 -6.49 13.47 12.89
N LYS A 336 -6.93 14.48 13.65
CA LYS A 336 -8.15 14.45 14.45
C LYS A 336 -9.39 14.22 13.59
N LEU A 337 -9.48 14.88 12.43
CA LEU A 337 -10.58 14.65 11.48
C LEU A 337 -10.47 13.30 10.78
N LEU A 338 -9.28 12.96 10.27
CA LEU A 338 -9.07 11.72 9.50
C LEU A 338 -9.40 10.47 10.32
N LYS A 339 -9.01 10.43 11.60
CA LYS A 339 -9.30 9.30 12.50
C LYS A 339 -10.80 9.01 12.66
N GLN A 340 -11.67 10.00 12.44
CA GLN A 340 -13.12 9.81 12.54
C GLN A 340 -13.69 8.97 11.39
N PHE A 341 -12.93 8.82 10.29
CA PHE A 341 -13.33 8.04 9.12
C PHE A 341 -12.64 6.66 9.08
N ILE A 342 -11.88 6.30 10.12
CA ILE A 342 -11.29 4.98 10.25
C ILE A 342 -12.13 4.19 11.26
N ASN A 343 -12.49 2.98 10.90
CA ASN A 343 -13.14 2.05 11.80
C ASN A 343 -12.15 1.64 12.90
N LYS A 344 -12.51 1.90 14.17
CA LYS A 344 -11.66 1.63 15.33
C LYS A 344 -11.30 0.14 15.52
N HIS A 345 -12.12 -0.77 15.01
CA HIS A 345 -11.93 -2.21 15.19
C HIS A 345 -11.17 -2.85 14.02
N THR A 346 -11.42 -2.40 12.79
CA THR A 346 -10.81 -3.02 11.59
C THR A 346 -9.61 -2.23 11.06
N GLY A 347 -9.46 -0.97 11.44
CA GLY A 347 -8.45 -0.06 10.86
C GLY A 347 -8.75 0.35 9.41
N GLU A 348 -9.88 -0.11 8.84
CA GLU A 348 -10.30 0.21 7.48
C GLU A 348 -11.08 1.53 7.42
N ILE A 349 -11.19 2.10 6.21
CA ILE A 349 -11.99 3.31 6.00
C ILE A 349 -13.47 2.97 6.17
N GLU A 350 -14.18 3.81 6.94
CA GLU A 350 -15.61 3.66 7.17
C GLU A 350 -16.40 3.63 5.84
N PRO A 351 -17.32 2.66 5.65
CA PRO A 351 -18.06 2.54 4.40
C PRO A 351 -18.81 3.81 4.03
N VAL A 352 -18.88 4.08 2.73
CA VAL A 352 -19.53 5.27 2.17
C VAL A 352 -21.02 5.34 2.52
N LEU A 353 -21.67 4.19 2.67
CA LEU A 353 -23.07 4.10 3.10
C LEU A 353 -23.29 4.47 4.56
N ARG A 354 -22.23 4.53 5.38
CA ARG A 354 -22.26 4.96 6.78
C ARG A 354 -21.90 6.44 6.93
N THR A 355 -20.87 6.89 6.20
CA THR A 355 -20.37 8.28 6.27
C THR A 355 -21.14 9.24 5.37
N HIS A 356 -21.77 8.73 4.31
CA HIS A 356 -22.55 9.47 3.32
C HIS A 356 -21.84 10.65 2.63
N ILE A 357 -20.50 10.68 2.66
CA ILE A 357 -19.70 11.66 1.92
C ILE A 357 -19.82 11.45 0.42
N CYS A 358 -19.68 12.51 -0.38
CA CYS A 358 -19.64 12.36 -1.84
C CYS A 358 -18.35 11.67 -2.30
N GLN A 359 -18.37 11.08 -3.49
CA GLN A 359 -17.21 10.33 -4.01
C GLN A 359 -15.96 11.21 -4.09
N ALA A 360 -16.10 12.48 -4.48
CA ALA A 360 -14.97 13.41 -4.50
C ALA A 360 -14.28 13.55 -3.13
N GLN A 361 -15.05 13.63 -2.02
CA GLN A 361 -14.46 13.71 -0.69
C GLN A 361 -13.94 12.36 -0.21
N LEU A 362 -14.51 11.24 -0.67
CA LEU A 362 -13.95 9.92 -0.41
C LEU A 362 -12.57 9.75 -1.08
N ARG A 363 -12.41 10.20 -2.32
CA ARG A 363 -11.11 10.22 -3.01
C ARG A 363 -10.10 11.06 -2.23
N ASN A 364 -10.48 12.28 -1.84
CA ASN A 364 -9.65 13.15 -1.01
C ASN A 364 -9.25 12.49 0.33
N LEU A 365 -10.22 11.83 0.99
CA LEU A 365 -9.98 11.10 2.24
C LEU A 365 -8.94 9.99 2.05
N ARG A 366 -9.07 9.16 1.00
CA ARG A 366 -8.11 8.09 0.68
C ARG A 366 -6.70 8.63 0.47
N VAL A 367 -6.60 9.71 -0.30
CA VAL A 367 -5.31 10.38 -0.56
C VAL A 367 -4.70 10.94 0.72
N ALA A 368 -5.49 11.63 1.54
CA ALA A 368 -5.06 12.21 2.81
C ALA A 368 -4.60 11.13 3.80
N LEU A 369 -5.38 10.05 3.94
CA LEU A 369 -5.02 8.90 4.78
C LEU A 369 -3.75 8.22 4.29
N LYS A 370 -3.61 8.01 2.97
CA LYS A 370 -2.41 7.39 2.40
C LYS A 370 -1.15 8.19 2.73
N LYS A 371 -1.21 9.52 2.56
CA LYS A 371 -0.13 10.42 2.97
C LYS A 371 0.13 10.33 4.47
N ALA A 372 -0.90 10.36 5.31
CA ALA A 372 -0.76 10.28 6.75
C ALA A 372 -0.08 8.98 7.20
N TYR A 373 -0.40 7.84 6.56
CA TYR A 373 0.28 6.57 6.79
C TYR A 373 1.74 6.61 6.34
N ASP A 374 2.03 7.15 5.15
CA ASP A 374 3.41 7.23 4.64
C ASP A 374 4.30 8.12 5.53
N PHE A 375 3.75 9.20 6.10
CA PHE A 375 4.45 10.07 7.05
C PHE A 375 4.47 9.52 8.49
N GLY A 376 3.79 8.41 8.77
CA GLY A 376 3.69 7.84 10.11
C GLY A 376 2.87 8.67 11.10
N LEU A 377 1.97 9.53 10.62
CA LEU A 377 1.10 10.38 11.45
C LEU A 377 -0.11 9.62 12.01
N ILE A 378 -0.54 8.57 11.32
CA ILE A 378 -1.58 7.64 11.77
C ILE A 378 -0.96 6.24 11.80
N SER A 379 -1.10 5.56 12.93
CA SER A 379 -0.77 4.15 13.06
C SER A 379 -1.80 3.31 12.30
N TYR A 380 -1.33 2.36 11.51
CA TYR A 380 -2.17 1.32 10.92
C TYR A 380 -1.59 -0.03 11.32
N GLU A 381 -2.46 -1.02 11.44
CA GLU A 381 -2.00 -2.39 11.66
C GLU A 381 -1.29 -2.89 10.39
N VAL A 382 0.00 -3.11 10.54
CA VAL A 382 0.73 -3.96 9.61
C VAL A 382 0.50 -5.38 10.11
N PRO A 383 -0.16 -6.27 9.35
CA PRO A 383 -0.44 -7.62 9.81
C PRO A 383 0.87 -8.30 10.21
N PHE A 384 1.05 -8.51 11.52
CA PHE A 384 2.21 -9.21 12.05
C PHE A 384 1.96 -10.70 11.81
N ARG A 385 2.75 -11.30 10.92
CA ARG A 385 2.68 -12.75 10.71
C ARG A 385 3.49 -13.42 11.82
N GLN A 386 2.79 -13.93 12.83
CA GLN A 386 3.41 -14.67 13.91
C GLN A 386 3.74 -16.08 13.41
N TYR A 387 5.02 -16.39 13.30
CA TYR A 387 5.49 -17.71 12.93
C TYR A 387 5.75 -18.49 14.23
N ASN A 388 5.07 -19.61 14.44
CA ASN A 388 5.44 -20.54 15.51
C ASN A 388 6.63 -21.36 15.03
N TYR A 389 7.82 -20.94 15.43
CA TYR A 389 9.05 -21.62 15.05
C TYR A 389 9.14 -23.07 15.58
N LYS A 390 8.33 -23.51 16.56
CA LYS A 390 8.32 -24.94 16.96
C LYS A 390 7.69 -25.85 15.91
N ASP A 391 6.79 -25.31 15.09
CA ASP A 391 6.11 -26.04 14.02
C ASP A 391 7.10 -26.33 12.87
N TYR A 392 8.09 -25.45 12.69
CA TYR A 392 9.11 -25.59 11.65
C TYR A 392 10.42 -26.23 12.14
N TYR A 393 10.71 -26.19 13.45
CA TYR A 393 11.98 -26.65 14.05
C TYR A 393 11.77 -27.70 15.16
N GLU A 394 11.96 -28.99 14.84
CA GLU A 394 11.85 -30.10 15.80
C GLU A 394 12.80 -29.97 17.00
N GLN A 395 14.00 -29.46 16.77
CA GLN A 395 14.98 -29.15 17.82
C GLN A 395 14.53 -28.08 18.84
N LEU A 396 13.41 -27.38 18.58
CA LEU A 396 12.77 -26.42 19.49
C LEU A 396 11.52 -26.98 20.19
N LYS A 397 11.08 -28.20 19.85
CA LYS A 397 9.93 -28.85 20.51
C LYS A 397 10.26 -29.23 21.97
N ASP A 398 11.50 -29.65 22.22
CA ASP A 398 11.93 -30.18 23.53
C ASP A 398 12.91 -29.26 24.30
N LYS A 399 13.36 -28.15 23.72
CA LYS A 399 14.21 -27.19 24.43
C LYS A 399 13.34 -26.20 25.19
N GLN A 400 13.46 -26.19 26.52
CA GLN A 400 12.87 -25.11 27.31
C GLN A 400 13.42 -23.77 26.84
N PRO A 401 12.58 -22.73 26.73
CA PRO A 401 13.02 -21.42 26.30
C PRO A 401 14.15 -20.91 27.22
N PRO A 402 15.11 -20.13 26.71
CA PRO A 402 16.07 -19.44 27.55
C PRO A 402 15.33 -18.66 28.65
N PRO A 403 15.80 -18.64 29.91
CA PRO A 403 15.07 -18.03 31.03
C PRO A 403 14.59 -16.61 30.75
N LEU A 404 15.40 -15.81 30.04
CA LEU A 404 15.06 -14.46 29.58
C LEU A 404 13.83 -14.41 28.65
N LEU A 405 13.67 -15.39 27.75
CA LEU A 405 12.52 -15.48 26.86
C LEU A 405 11.27 -15.91 27.64
N LEU A 406 11.43 -16.79 28.63
CA LEU A 406 10.37 -17.18 29.55
C LEU A 406 9.91 -15.99 30.40
N THR A 407 10.82 -15.15 30.90
CA THR A 407 10.49 -13.93 31.64
C THR A 407 9.78 -12.91 30.76
N ILE A 408 10.21 -12.72 29.51
CA ILE A 408 9.57 -11.79 28.54
C ILE A 408 8.18 -12.31 28.12
N LEU A 409 8.04 -13.61 27.89
CA LEU A 409 6.76 -14.24 27.57
C LEU A 409 5.81 -14.23 28.77
N GLN A 410 6.31 -14.43 30.00
CA GLN A 410 5.54 -14.32 31.23
C GLN A 410 5.10 -12.88 31.48
N THR A 411 5.97 -11.88 31.35
CA THR A 411 5.56 -10.47 31.48
C THR A 411 4.59 -10.04 30.38
N SER A 412 4.76 -10.52 29.14
CA SER A 412 3.83 -10.22 28.05
C SER A 412 2.50 -10.95 28.19
N MET A 413 2.49 -12.20 28.70
CA MET A 413 1.26 -12.93 29.03
C MET A 413 0.56 -12.34 30.25
N GLU A 414 1.28 -11.97 31.32
CA GLU A 414 0.72 -11.32 32.50
C GLU A 414 0.11 -9.97 32.13
N GLN A 415 0.77 -9.15 31.29
CA GLN A 415 0.20 -7.90 30.79
C GLN A 415 -1.04 -8.12 29.90
N ASN A 416 -1.08 -9.19 29.11
CA ASN A 416 -2.24 -9.54 28.30
C ASN A 416 -3.39 -10.14 29.13
N ILE A 417 -3.08 -10.90 30.18
CA ILE A 417 -4.07 -11.47 31.11
C ILE A 417 -4.63 -10.36 32.01
N THR A 418 -3.83 -9.42 32.51
CA THR A 418 -4.35 -8.26 33.26
C THR A 418 -5.24 -7.38 32.39
N ASN A 419 -4.89 -7.18 31.11
CA ASN A 419 -5.74 -6.44 30.17
C ASN A 419 -7.06 -7.19 29.86
N LEU A 420 -7.04 -8.53 29.80
CA LEU A 420 -8.24 -9.36 29.60
C LEU A 420 -9.11 -9.45 30.87
N ASP A 421 -8.51 -9.53 32.05
CA ASP A 421 -9.21 -9.57 33.33
C ASP A 421 -9.82 -8.21 33.69
N GLU A 422 -9.14 -7.09 33.38
CA GLU A 422 -9.70 -5.73 33.51
C GLU A 422 -10.88 -5.50 32.56
N LEU A 423 -10.83 -6.04 31.32
CA LEU A 423 -11.97 -6.04 30.39
C LEU A 423 -13.12 -6.94 30.87
N SER A 424 -12.83 -8.08 31.51
CA SER A 424 -13.86 -8.98 32.03
C SER A 424 -14.52 -8.50 33.33
N LEU A 425 -13.78 -7.74 34.15
CA LEU A 425 -14.27 -7.12 35.39
C LEU A 425 -15.14 -5.89 35.10
N SER A 426 -14.81 -5.11 34.04
CA SER A 426 -15.70 -4.02 33.60
C SER A 426 -17.01 -4.54 33.00
N ASP A 427 -16.99 -5.66 32.30
CA ASP A 427 -18.19 -6.25 31.69
C ASP A 427 -19.11 -6.95 32.72
N LYS A 428 -18.56 -7.46 33.83
CA LYS A 428 -19.36 -8.04 34.92
C LYS A 428 -20.04 -6.99 35.82
N GLN A 429 -19.54 -5.76 35.86
CA GLN A 429 -20.20 -4.66 36.59
C GLN A 429 -21.35 -4.00 35.81
N ILE A 430 -21.40 -4.17 34.48
CA ILE A 430 -22.47 -3.59 33.64
C ILE A 430 -23.76 -4.45 33.65
N HIS A 431 -23.69 -5.69 34.14
CA HIS A 431 -24.86 -6.58 34.24
C HIS A 431 -25.45 -6.75 35.66
N GLN A 432 -25.02 -5.96 36.65
CA GLN A 432 -25.57 -6.02 38.01
C GLN A 432 -25.91 -4.66 38.67
N ASN A 433 -26.19 -3.60 37.91
CA ASN A 433 -26.93 -2.43 38.42
C ASN A 433 -27.91 -1.89 37.40
#